data_AF-A0A392Q9T1-F1
#
_entry.id   AF-A0A392Q9T1-F1
#
_cell.length_a   1.000
_cell.length_b   1.000
_cell.length_c   1.000
_cell.angle_alpha   90.00
_cell.angle_beta   90.00
_cell.angle_gamma   90.00
#
_symmetry.space_group_name_H-M   'P 1'
#
loop_
_entity.id
_entity.type
_entity.pdbx_description
1 polymer ?
#
loop_
_entity_poly.entity_id
_entity_poly.type
_entity_poly.pdbx_seq_one_letter_code
_entity_poly.pdbx_strand_id
1 'polypeptide(L)'
;SNAAVLVAKKEHVFGKKMYGTKAVFCDNGQIHDLVIECDTTSGVSDPCLIIRIDSKIVLQVKRLRWKFRGNHTILVDGLAVEVFWDVHNWLFGTSLADAVFMFRTCHSEDKLWTTQPLSSDNASMLQWSFSERFSETKYPGLGFSLILNAWKNV
;
A
#
# COMPACT_ATOMS: atom_id res chain seq x y z
N SER A 1 -16.10 22.13 -19.29
CA SER A 1 -16.74 20.95 -18.66
C SER A 1 -15.90 20.56 -17.46
N ASN A 2 -16.49 20.42 -16.27
CA ASN A 2 -15.77 19.84 -15.14
C ASN A 2 -15.74 18.33 -15.35
N ALA A 3 -14.57 17.79 -15.65
CA ALA A 3 -14.37 16.35 -15.73
C ALA A 3 -14.48 15.75 -14.32
N ALA A 4 -15.25 14.67 -14.17
CA ALA A 4 -15.28 13.91 -12.92
C ALA A 4 -13.96 13.16 -12.77
N VAL A 5 -13.36 13.23 -11.58
CA VAL A 5 -12.08 12.56 -11.27
C VAL A 5 -12.31 11.46 -10.25
N LEU A 6 -11.76 10.28 -10.52
CA LEU A 6 -11.85 9.13 -9.61
C LEU A 6 -10.83 9.28 -8.49
N VAL A 7 -11.30 9.60 -7.28
CA VAL A 7 -10.41 9.78 -6.11
C VAL A 7 -10.20 8.49 -5.32
N ALA A 8 -11.11 7.52 -5.43
CA ALA A 8 -10.98 6.25 -4.73
C ALA A 8 -11.75 5.11 -5.40
N LYS A 9 -11.28 3.89 -5.17
CA LYS A 9 -11.91 2.63 -5.58
C LYS A 9 -11.85 1.64 -4.42
N LYS A 10 -12.94 0.90 -4.19
CA LYS A 10 -12.97 -0.21 -3.23
C LYS A 10 -13.37 -1.49 -3.94
N GLU A 11 -12.63 -2.57 -3.70
CA GLU A 11 -12.85 -3.87 -4.34
C GLU A 11 -12.82 -5.01 -3.32
N HIS A 12 -13.43 -6.12 -3.70
CA HIS A 12 -13.36 -7.40 -2.99
C HIS A 12 -12.64 -8.41 -3.88
N VAL A 13 -11.56 -9.00 -3.36
CA VAL A 13 -10.78 -10.04 -4.06
C VAL A 13 -10.84 -11.34 -3.26
N PHE A 14 -10.87 -12.48 -3.94
CA PHE A 14 -11.02 -13.79 -3.31
C PHE A 14 -9.84 -14.69 -3.68
N GLY A 15 -9.36 -15.46 -2.72
CA GLY A 15 -8.20 -16.30 -2.91
C GLY A 15 -7.94 -17.23 -1.73
N LYS A 16 -6.87 -18.03 -1.82
CA LYS A 16 -6.38 -18.88 -0.71
C LYS A 16 -5.06 -18.36 -0.16
N LYS A 17 -4.07 -18.24 -1.04
CA LYS A 17 -2.72 -17.73 -0.73
C LYS A 17 -2.35 -16.50 -1.54
N MET A 18 -2.99 -16.29 -2.69
CA MET A 18 -2.71 -15.21 -3.64
C MET A 18 -4.03 -14.51 -3.98
N TYR A 19 -3.99 -13.17 -4.02
CA TYR A 19 -5.12 -12.29 -4.25
C TYR A 19 -4.71 -11.26 -5.30
N GLY A 20 -5.31 -11.32 -6.49
CA GLY A 20 -4.92 -10.50 -7.62
C GLY A 20 -5.99 -9.49 -8.02
N THR A 21 -5.58 -8.29 -8.44
CA THR A 21 -6.43 -7.30 -9.13
C THR A 21 -5.58 -6.47 -10.10
N LYS A 22 -6.24 -5.61 -10.87
CA LYS A 22 -5.59 -4.61 -11.73
C LYS A 22 -5.73 -3.23 -11.12
N ALA A 23 -4.63 -2.49 -11.06
CA ALA A 23 -4.58 -1.16 -10.45
C ALA A 23 -3.97 -0.13 -11.39
N VAL A 24 -4.46 1.11 -11.29
CA VAL A 24 -3.86 2.30 -11.91
C VAL A 24 -3.56 3.27 -10.78
N PHE A 25 -2.33 3.77 -10.70
CA PHE A 25 -1.87 4.58 -9.56
C PHE A 25 -1.84 6.09 -9.85
N CYS A 26 -1.94 6.50 -11.11
CA CYS A 26 -2.02 7.91 -11.50
C CYS A 26 -3.00 8.10 -12.67
N ASP A 27 -3.52 9.31 -12.83
CA ASP A 27 -4.42 9.64 -13.94
C ASP A 27 -3.75 9.35 -15.29
N ASN A 28 -4.43 8.60 -16.15
CA ASN A 28 -3.91 8.10 -17.43
C ASN A 28 -2.61 7.24 -17.32
N GLY A 29 -2.34 6.69 -16.13
CA GLY A 29 -1.22 5.79 -15.89
C GLY A 29 -1.40 4.40 -16.53
N GLN A 30 -0.34 3.58 -16.45
CA GLN A 30 -0.41 2.20 -16.91
C GLN A 30 -1.26 1.34 -15.95
N ILE A 31 -1.89 0.31 -16.51
CA ILE A 31 -2.58 -0.71 -15.72
C ILE A 31 -1.55 -1.73 -15.26
N HIS A 32 -1.42 -1.89 -13.96
CA HIS A 32 -0.51 -2.85 -13.35
C HIS A 32 -1.24 -4.07 -12.82
N ASP A 33 -0.57 -5.22 -12.86
CA ASP A 33 -1.02 -6.43 -12.15
C ASP A 33 -0.55 -6.35 -10.69
N LEU A 34 -1.51 -6.19 -9.77
CA LEU A 34 -1.28 -6.15 -8.34
C LEU A 34 -1.62 -7.51 -7.73
N VAL A 35 -0.64 -8.13 -7.07
CA VAL A 35 -0.83 -9.43 -6.38
C VAL A 35 -0.39 -9.31 -4.93
N ILE A 36 -1.26 -9.77 -4.02
CA ILE A 36 -0.99 -9.90 -2.60
C ILE A 36 -0.88 -11.38 -2.27
N GLU A 37 0.21 -11.76 -1.61
CA GLU A 37 0.47 -13.14 -1.19
C GLU A 37 0.61 -13.21 0.33
N CYS A 38 0.00 -14.23 0.92
CA CYS A 38 0.16 -14.55 2.34
C CYS A 38 -0.10 -16.04 2.55
N ASP A 39 0.93 -16.79 2.93
CA ASP A 39 0.75 -18.19 3.33
C ASP A 39 0.52 -18.30 4.83
N THR A 40 -0.74 -18.51 5.20
CA THR A 40 -1.18 -18.75 6.58
C THR A 40 -1.39 -20.24 6.89
N THR A 41 -1.17 -21.12 5.91
CA THR A 41 -1.60 -22.53 5.98
C THR A 41 -0.52 -23.47 6.50
N SER A 42 0.76 -23.16 6.28
CA SER A 42 1.85 -23.97 6.81
C SER A 42 2.20 -23.49 8.22
N GLY A 43 1.64 -24.14 9.25
CA GLY A 43 1.98 -23.89 10.66
C GLY A 43 3.46 -24.10 11.02
N VAL A 44 4.31 -24.42 10.05
CA VAL A 44 5.75 -24.71 10.17
C VAL A 44 6.60 -23.43 10.15
N SER A 45 6.10 -22.33 9.56
CA SER A 45 6.85 -21.06 9.47
C SER A 45 6.01 -19.85 9.84
N ASP A 46 6.67 -18.78 10.27
CA ASP A 46 6.00 -17.50 10.44
C ASP A 46 5.52 -16.96 9.09
N PRO A 47 4.23 -16.56 8.97
CA PRO A 47 3.68 -16.02 7.74
C PRO A 47 4.41 -14.74 7.38
N CYS A 48 4.51 -14.50 6.07
CA CYS A 48 4.97 -13.26 5.52
C CYS A 48 3.92 -12.71 4.56
N LEU A 49 3.85 -11.39 4.48
CA LEU A 49 3.06 -10.68 3.48
C LEU A 49 4.00 -10.29 2.35
N ILE A 50 3.65 -10.65 1.12
CA ILE A 50 4.36 -10.23 -0.09
C ILE A 50 3.37 -9.45 -0.95
N ILE A 51 3.79 -8.30 -1.46
CA ILE A 51 3.04 -7.56 -2.47
C ILE A 51 3.90 -7.49 -3.72
N ARG A 52 3.29 -7.83 -4.86
CA ARG A 52 3.89 -7.74 -6.18
C ARG A 52 3.14 -6.77 -7.06
N ILE A 53 3.91 -6.04 -7.86
CA ILE A 53 3.43 -5.23 -8.97
C ILE A 53 4.15 -5.72 -10.22
N ASP A 54 3.40 -6.12 -11.24
CA ASP A 54 3.91 -6.69 -12.49
C ASP A 54 4.94 -7.80 -12.26
N SER A 55 4.56 -8.75 -11.39
CA SER A 55 5.39 -9.88 -10.94
C SER A 55 6.63 -9.52 -10.12
N LYS A 56 6.97 -8.25 -9.90
CA LYS A 56 8.11 -7.83 -9.06
C LYS A 56 7.69 -7.66 -7.61
N ILE A 57 8.49 -8.17 -6.66
CA ILE A 57 8.26 -7.95 -5.23
C ILE A 57 8.56 -6.50 -4.89
N VAL A 58 7.55 -5.75 -4.47
CA VAL A 58 7.68 -4.34 -4.04
C VAL A 58 7.61 -4.18 -2.52
N LEU A 59 7.03 -5.15 -1.81
CA LEU A 59 6.99 -5.19 -0.36
C LEU A 59 7.09 -6.63 0.14
N GLN A 60 7.89 -6.85 1.18
CA GLN A 60 7.91 -8.10 1.94
C GLN A 60 7.95 -7.82 3.44
N VAL A 61 6.91 -8.25 4.16
CA VAL A 61 6.82 -8.13 5.63
C VAL A 61 6.99 -9.51 6.25
N LYS A 62 8.15 -9.76 6.85
CA LYS A 62 8.44 -10.97 7.63
C LYS A 62 7.86 -10.87 9.04
N ARG A 63 7.70 -12.01 9.71
CA ARG A 63 7.17 -12.11 11.09
C ARG A 63 5.80 -11.45 11.20
N LEU A 64 4.91 -11.75 10.25
CA LEU A 64 3.65 -11.03 10.06
C LEU A 64 2.72 -11.08 11.28
N ARG A 65 2.83 -12.12 12.12
CA ARG A 65 2.13 -12.22 13.42
C ARG A 65 2.45 -11.07 14.39
N TRP A 66 3.59 -10.42 14.24
CA TRP A 66 3.98 -9.24 15.03
C TRP A 66 3.73 -7.93 14.28
N LYS A 67 3.51 -8.01 12.97
CA LYS A 67 3.36 -6.87 12.05
C LYS A 67 2.06 -6.96 11.28
N PHE A 68 0.99 -7.45 11.93
CA PHE A 68 -0.28 -7.73 11.28
C PHE A 68 -1.04 -6.45 10.89
N ARG A 69 -0.63 -5.30 11.45
CA ARG A 69 -1.03 -3.96 11.02
C ARG A 69 0.21 -3.12 10.77
N GLY A 70 0.19 -2.31 9.73
CA GLY A 70 1.29 -1.41 9.44
C GLY A 70 1.15 -0.71 8.11
N ASN A 71 2.20 0.03 7.75
CA ASN A 71 2.29 0.76 6.50
C ASN A 71 3.72 0.82 5.96
N HIS A 72 3.85 1.06 4.65
CA HIS A 72 5.12 1.22 3.96
C HIS A 72 4.91 2.01 2.66
N THR A 73 5.89 2.79 2.23
CA THR A 73 5.85 3.47 0.93
C THR A 73 6.64 2.66 -0.10
N ILE A 74 6.01 2.34 -1.23
CA ILE A 74 6.64 1.71 -2.39
C ILE A 74 6.77 2.71 -3.54
N LEU A 75 7.58 2.36 -4.54
CA LEU A 75 7.71 3.13 -5.78
C LEU A 75 7.06 2.35 -6.92
N VAL A 76 6.15 2.98 -7.64
CA VAL A 76 5.49 2.43 -8.84
C VAL A 76 5.64 3.45 -9.94
N ASP A 77 6.35 3.11 -11.03
CA ASP A 77 6.63 4.04 -12.14
C ASP A 77 7.21 5.40 -11.71
N GLY A 78 8.00 5.42 -10.64
CA GLY A 78 8.58 6.65 -10.08
C GLY A 78 7.64 7.43 -9.15
N LEU A 79 6.40 7.00 -8.98
CA LEU A 79 5.42 7.56 -8.05
C LEU A 79 5.48 6.86 -6.68
N ALA A 80 5.46 7.65 -5.61
CA ALA A 80 5.36 7.15 -4.25
C ALA A 80 3.91 6.70 -3.95
N VAL A 81 3.76 5.45 -3.55
CA VAL A 81 2.49 4.86 -3.16
C VAL A 81 2.59 4.37 -1.72
N GLU A 82 1.82 4.95 -0.82
CA GLU A 82 1.67 4.44 0.54
C GLU A 82 0.77 3.21 0.54
N VAL A 83 1.27 2.15 1.17
CA VAL A 83 0.55 0.91 1.37
C VAL A 83 0.26 0.75 2.84
N PHE A 84 -1.01 0.54 3.19
CA PHE A 84 -1.47 0.18 4.52
C PHE A 84 -2.03 -1.23 4.50
N TRP A 85 -1.86 -1.96 5.59
CA TRP A 85 -2.42 -3.29 5.74
C TRP A 85 -2.99 -3.51 7.14
N ASP A 86 -4.11 -4.24 7.19
CA ASP A 86 -4.62 -4.94 8.37
C ASP A 86 -4.93 -6.38 7.95
N VAL A 87 -4.08 -7.32 8.38
CA VAL A 87 -4.20 -8.76 8.11
C VAL A 87 -4.56 -9.55 9.37
N HIS A 88 -5.08 -8.89 10.41
CA HIS A 88 -5.40 -9.55 11.66
C HIS A 88 -6.38 -10.70 11.47
N ASN A 89 -7.46 -10.47 10.72
CA ASN A 89 -8.50 -11.48 10.56
C ASN A 89 -8.01 -12.68 9.72
N TRP A 90 -7.13 -12.48 8.72
CA TRP A 90 -6.39 -13.57 8.05
C TRP A 90 -5.59 -14.48 8.98
N LEU A 91 -4.98 -13.92 10.03
CA LEU A 91 -4.05 -14.65 10.91
C LEU A 91 -4.73 -15.29 12.11
N PHE A 92 -5.80 -14.67 12.62
CA PHE A 92 -6.40 -15.01 13.90
C PHE A 92 -7.92 -15.25 13.81
N GLY A 93 -8.52 -15.15 12.62
CA GLY A 93 -9.94 -15.40 12.36
C GLY A 93 -10.30 -16.89 12.23
N THR A 94 -11.58 -17.22 12.38
CA THR A 94 -12.06 -18.60 12.57
C THR A 94 -12.68 -19.28 11.34
N SER A 95 -13.24 -18.55 10.36
CA SER A 95 -13.93 -19.18 9.21
C SER A 95 -14.02 -18.32 7.94
N LEU A 96 -14.53 -17.09 8.04
CA LEU A 96 -14.49 -16.06 6.99
C LEU A 96 -13.49 -14.99 7.40
N ALA A 97 -12.26 -15.16 6.95
CA ALA A 97 -11.17 -14.26 7.26
C ALA A 97 -10.92 -13.31 6.09
N ASP A 98 -11.00 -12.01 6.35
CA ASP A 98 -10.60 -10.96 5.42
C ASP A 98 -9.30 -10.29 5.85
N ALA A 99 -8.72 -9.53 4.93
CA ALA A 99 -7.69 -8.55 5.20
C ALA A 99 -7.98 -7.30 4.40
N VAL A 100 -7.57 -6.16 4.95
CA VAL A 100 -7.78 -4.86 4.30
C VAL A 100 -6.44 -4.30 3.89
N PHE A 101 -6.37 -3.86 2.64
CA PHE A 101 -5.22 -3.14 2.10
C PHE A 101 -5.67 -1.80 1.55
N MET A 102 -4.84 -0.78 1.71
CA MET A 102 -5.04 0.51 1.05
C MET A 102 -3.75 0.89 0.32
N PHE A 103 -3.88 1.23 -0.95
CA PHE A 103 -2.82 1.82 -1.76
C PHE A 103 -3.21 3.25 -2.05
N ARG A 104 -2.45 4.21 -1.53
CA ARG A 104 -2.74 5.63 -1.65
C ARG A 104 -1.58 6.33 -2.34
N THR A 105 -1.86 7.10 -3.37
CA THR A 105 -0.84 7.92 -4.03
C THR A 105 -0.75 9.28 -3.35
N CYS A 106 0.47 9.68 -2.97
CA CYS A 106 0.70 10.91 -2.20
C CYS A 106 0.79 12.13 -3.13
N HIS A 107 0.11 13.23 -2.77
CA HIS A 107 0.29 14.52 -3.42
C HIS A 107 1.51 15.28 -2.88
N SER A 108 2.00 16.27 -3.65
CA SER A 108 3.06 17.19 -3.20
C SER A 108 2.60 18.11 -2.06
N GLU A 109 1.35 18.58 -2.09
CA GLU A 109 0.81 19.53 -1.09
C GLU A 109 0.33 18.87 0.21
N ASP A 110 0.10 17.55 0.23
CA ASP A 110 -0.31 16.81 1.44
C ASP A 110 0.80 16.74 2.50
N LYS A 111 1.99 17.28 2.23
CA LYS A 111 3.10 17.39 3.18
C LYS A 111 3.31 18.81 3.73
N LEU A 112 2.60 19.82 3.22
CA LEU A 112 2.82 21.22 3.64
C LEU A 112 2.35 21.49 5.08
N TRP A 113 1.41 20.68 5.60
CA TRP A 113 0.97 20.76 6.99
C TRP A 113 1.84 19.95 7.96
N THR A 114 2.80 19.15 7.46
CA THR A 114 3.76 18.41 8.30
C THR A 114 5.05 19.21 8.56
N THR A 115 5.23 20.36 7.90
CA THR A 115 6.32 21.31 8.15
C THR A 115 5.87 22.41 9.11
N GLN A 116 5.70 22.09 10.40
CA GLN A 116 5.87 23.10 11.43
C GLN A 116 7.33 23.11 11.88
N PRO A 117 8.03 24.25 11.87
CA PRO A 117 9.38 24.31 12.41
C PRO A 117 9.28 24.26 13.94
N LEU A 118 9.51 23.08 14.52
CA LEU A 118 9.81 23.01 15.95
C LEU A 118 11.24 23.50 16.13
N SER A 119 11.35 24.71 16.65
CA SER A 119 12.58 25.27 17.19
C SER A 119 13.18 24.34 18.25
N SER A 120 14.51 24.13 18.14
CA SER A 120 15.49 23.83 19.21
C SER A 120 16.42 22.65 18.88
N ASP A 121 17.59 22.99 18.34
CA ASP A 121 18.92 22.43 18.64
C ASP A 121 19.08 20.93 18.89
N ASN A 122 19.05 20.14 17.82
CA ASN A 122 19.81 18.87 17.64
C ASN A 122 19.48 18.21 16.30
N ALA A 123 19.77 18.92 15.21
CA ALA A 123 19.66 18.40 13.85
C ALA A 123 20.83 17.45 13.51
N SER A 124 20.80 16.25 14.06
CA SER A 124 21.57 15.14 13.50
C SER A 124 20.84 13.83 13.69
N MET A 125 20.56 13.18 12.55
CA MET A 125 20.04 11.82 12.38
C MET A 125 18.57 11.70 11.98
N LEU A 126 18.31 12.13 10.73
CA LEU A 126 17.49 11.38 9.76
C LEU A 126 15.98 11.27 10.06
N GLN A 127 15.29 12.40 10.13
CA GLN A 127 13.93 12.47 9.61
C GLN A 127 14.04 12.58 8.08
N TRP A 128 14.19 11.42 7.45
CA TRP A 128 14.34 11.21 6.00
C TRP A 128 13.62 12.28 5.19
N SER A 129 14.38 13.15 4.52
CA SER A 129 13.87 14.14 3.56
C SER A 129 13.03 13.43 2.51
N PHE A 130 11.71 13.41 2.74
CA PHE A 130 10.71 12.69 1.96
C PHE A 130 10.45 13.37 0.59
N SER A 131 11.25 14.38 0.25
CA SER A 131 11.14 15.23 -0.94
C SER A 131 12.26 15.02 -1.97
N GLU A 132 13.41 14.45 -1.60
CA GLU A 132 14.60 14.51 -2.47
C GLU A 132 14.83 13.28 -3.37
N ARG A 133 13.99 12.23 -3.27
CA ARG A 133 14.16 10.98 -4.03
C ARG A 133 12.99 10.54 -4.89
N PHE A 134 11.89 11.25 -4.84
CA PHE A 134 10.71 10.95 -5.64
C PHE A 134 10.59 12.05 -6.67
N SER A 135 10.55 11.68 -7.96
CA SER A 135 10.28 12.67 -8.99
C SER A 135 8.98 13.36 -8.65
N GLU A 136 8.97 14.70 -8.63
CA GLU A 136 7.74 15.46 -8.75
C GLU A 136 7.01 14.89 -9.97
N THR A 137 5.92 14.18 -9.71
CA THR A 137 5.14 13.61 -10.80
C THR A 137 4.61 14.78 -11.62
N LYS A 138 4.96 14.80 -12.91
CA LYS A 138 4.55 15.82 -13.90
C LYS A 138 3.03 15.91 -14.12
N TYR A 139 2.25 15.17 -13.33
CA TYR A 139 0.80 15.04 -13.47
C TYR A 139 0.16 15.55 -12.17
N PRO A 140 -0.44 16.75 -12.19
CA PRO A 140 -1.18 17.32 -11.07
C PRO A 140 -2.56 16.64 -10.94
N GLY A 141 -2.58 15.32 -10.77
CA GLY A 141 -3.78 14.53 -10.56
C GLY A 141 -4.23 14.58 -9.10
N LEU A 142 -5.54 14.51 -8.86
CA LEU A 142 -6.09 14.35 -7.51
C LEU A 142 -5.62 12.99 -6.96
N GLY A 143 -5.15 12.94 -5.71
CA GLY A 143 -4.66 11.70 -5.10
C GLY A 143 -5.68 10.56 -5.22
N PHE A 144 -5.20 9.35 -5.53
CA PHE A 144 -6.04 8.17 -5.73
C PHE A 144 -5.84 7.16 -4.59
N SER A 145 -6.93 6.55 -4.13
CA SER A 145 -6.91 5.47 -3.13
C SER A 145 -7.59 4.19 -3.63
N LEU A 146 -6.84 3.09 -3.66
CA LEU A 146 -7.39 1.75 -3.88
C LEU A 146 -7.50 1.00 -2.55
N ILE A 147 -8.70 0.59 -2.18
CA ILE A 147 -8.99 -0.21 -0.99
C ILE A 147 -9.35 -1.63 -1.42
N LEU A 148 -8.64 -2.64 -0.92
CA LEU A 148 -8.90 -4.04 -1.21
C LEU A 148 -9.32 -4.77 0.05
N ASN A 149 -10.50 -5.38 0.00
CA ASN A 149 -10.91 -6.40 0.95
C ASN A 149 -10.56 -7.77 0.36
N ALA A 150 -9.60 -8.46 0.95
CA ALA A 150 -9.09 -9.73 0.44
C ALA A 150 -9.62 -10.90 1.28
N TRP A 151 -10.54 -11.67 0.71
CA TRP A 151 -11.32 -12.71 1.39
C TRP A 151 -10.74 -14.10 1.16
N LYS A 152 -10.39 -14.77 2.25
CA LYS A 152 -9.92 -16.16 2.21
C LYS A 152 -11.12 -17.09 2.01
N ASN A 153 -11.18 -17.76 0.86
CA ASN A 153 -12.15 -18.86 0.64
C ASN A 153 -11.59 -20.16 1.24
N VAL A 154 -12.40 -20.81 2.08
CA VAL A 154 -12.11 -22.15 2.64
C VAL A 154 -12.05 -23.19 1.51
#